data_AF-A0A165KYI2-F1
#
_entry.id   AF-A0A165KYI2-F1
#
_cell.length_a   1.000
_cell.length_b   1.000
_cell.length_c   1.000
_cell.angle_alpha   90.00
_cell.angle_beta   90.00
_cell.angle_gamma   90.00
#
_symmetry.space_group_name_H-M   'P 1'
#
loop_
_entity.id
_entity.type
_entity.pdbx_description
1 polymer ?
#
loop_
_entity_poly.entity_id
_entity_poly.type
_entity_poly.pdbx_seq_one_letter_code
_entity_poly.pdbx_strand_id
1 'polypeptide(L)'
;MVHAFRARTTVRRRVAVRRRLHRRFVTEIRITNAEGFDRAAQGADLAVVIARADIETCQVGGTVARLMLFSDNAVQVHRFAGRMVVQVEGYDDDPRPLLLIPECVRFFRAVNAQWSHWLHFLLPQPDQIKLILLMLVDVDLQEEDRRLPPGYRLRHPAQLGRVLQRLFMSMNVLHETFDVPEAHNEAMTAAVIAALGLVG
;
A
#
# COMPACT_ATOMS: atom_id res chain seq x y z
N MET A 1 19.15 17.62 25.34
CA MET A 1 20.22 16.82 24.70
C MET A 1 19.68 15.58 23.97
N VAL A 2 18.53 15.67 23.28
CA VAL A 2 17.89 14.55 22.54
C VAL A 2 17.68 14.90 21.05
N HIS A 3 17.70 16.19 20.69
CA HIS A 3 17.53 16.66 19.31
C HIS A 3 18.76 16.46 18.40
N ALA A 4 19.98 16.40 18.94
CA ALA A 4 21.21 16.31 18.14
C ALA A 4 21.58 14.86 17.71
N PHE A 5 21.04 13.85 18.40
CA PHE A 5 21.29 12.43 18.07
C PHE A 5 20.30 11.90 17.01
N ARG A 6 19.09 12.48 16.90
CA ARG A 6 18.06 12.12 15.89
C ARG A 6 18.42 12.56 14.46
N ALA A 7 19.30 13.54 14.28
CA ALA A 7 19.62 14.10 12.96
C ALA A 7 20.73 13.34 12.20
N ARG A 8 21.70 12.72 12.90
CA ARG A 8 22.85 12.05 12.24
C ARG A 8 22.52 10.63 11.74
N THR A 9 21.54 9.97 12.34
CA THR A 9 21.12 8.59 11.98
C THR A 9 20.24 8.56 10.73
N THR A 10 19.50 9.64 10.44
CA THR A 10 18.56 9.74 9.32
C THR A 10 19.24 9.92 7.96
N VAL A 11 20.41 10.57 7.92
CA VAL A 11 21.13 10.83 6.65
C VAL A 11 21.85 9.57 6.13
N ARG A 12 22.49 8.79 7.01
CA ARG A 12 23.14 7.51 6.62
C ARG A 12 22.12 6.45 6.18
N ARG A 13 20.94 6.37 6.81
CA ARG A 13 19.83 5.51 6.35
C ARG A 13 19.28 5.94 4.98
N ARG A 14 19.15 7.25 4.70
CA ARG A 14 18.71 7.74 3.38
C ARG A 14 19.64 7.35 2.23
N VAL A 15 20.96 7.30 2.45
CA VAL A 15 21.94 6.87 1.43
C VAL A 15 21.91 5.35 1.21
N ALA A 16 21.72 4.55 2.27
CA ALA A 16 21.55 3.10 2.16
C ALA A 16 20.22 2.70 1.49
N VAL A 17 19.13 3.42 1.80
CA VAL A 17 17.82 3.27 1.13
C VAL A 17 17.91 3.60 -0.36
N ARG A 18 18.63 4.68 -0.74
CA ARG A 18 18.88 5.02 -2.16
C ARG A 18 19.62 3.92 -2.93
N ARG A 19 20.54 3.19 -2.30
CA ARG A 19 21.24 2.05 -2.93
C ARG A 19 20.39 0.77 -2.97
N ARG A 20 19.53 0.52 -1.97
CA ARG A 20 18.62 -0.64 -1.92
C ARG A 20 17.37 -0.51 -2.80
N LEU A 21 16.97 0.72 -3.17
CA LEU A 21 15.88 1.03 -4.09
C LEU A 21 16.09 0.55 -5.55
N HIS A 22 17.28 0.03 -5.87
CA HIS A 22 17.57 -0.65 -7.14
C HIS A 22 17.27 -2.16 -7.07
N ARG A 23 16.80 -2.69 -5.93
CA ARG A 23 16.44 -4.10 -5.79
C ARG A 23 15.06 -4.38 -6.40
N ARG A 24 15.02 -5.51 -7.10
CA ARG A 24 13.85 -6.18 -7.66
C ARG A 24 12.78 -6.43 -6.59
N PHE A 25 11.53 -6.11 -6.89
CA PHE A 25 10.38 -6.54 -6.10
C PHE A 25 9.77 -7.76 -6.78
N VAL A 26 9.93 -8.96 -6.20
CA VAL A 26 9.24 -10.17 -6.67
C VAL A 26 7.95 -10.28 -5.88
N THR A 27 6.78 -10.18 -6.53
CA THR A 27 5.47 -10.38 -5.86
C THR A 27 4.40 -10.74 -6.87
N GLU A 28 3.75 -11.88 -6.71
CA GLU A 28 2.46 -12.15 -7.35
C GLU A 28 1.35 -11.55 -6.49
N ILE A 29 0.86 -10.36 -6.82
CA ILE A 29 -0.33 -9.82 -6.16
C ILE A 29 -1.54 -10.29 -6.95
N ARG A 30 -2.04 -11.48 -6.62
CA ARG A 30 -3.31 -12.01 -7.11
C ARG A 30 -4.25 -12.23 -5.92
N ILE A 31 -4.91 -11.15 -5.50
CA ILE A 31 -6.04 -11.21 -4.57
C ILE A 31 -7.29 -10.88 -5.38
N THR A 32 -7.61 -11.76 -6.33
CA THR A 32 -8.74 -11.60 -7.25
C THR A 32 -9.88 -12.55 -6.93
N ASN A 33 -9.59 -13.70 -6.31
CA ASN A 33 -10.55 -14.75 -5.99
C ASN A 33 -10.73 -14.96 -4.47
N ALA A 34 -11.75 -15.76 -4.12
CA ALA A 34 -12.10 -16.07 -2.73
C ALA A 34 -10.94 -16.73 -1.94
N GLU A 35 -10.15 -17.60 -2.57
CA GLU A 35 -9.01 -18.25 -1.90
C GLU A 35 -7.88 -17.28 -1.57
N GLY A 36 -7.59 -16.33 -2.47
CA GLY A 36 -6.63 -15.25 -2.23
C GLY A 36 -7.12 -14.29 -1.14
N PHE A 37 -8.43 -14.04 -1.09
CA PHE A 37 -9.07 -13.24 -0.05
C PHE A 37 -9.00 -13.91 1.32
N ASP A 38 -9.37 -15.18 1.47
CA ASP A 38 -9.37 -15.89 2.76
C ASP A 38 -7.97 -15.93 3.41
N ARG A 39 -6.92 -16.05 2.60
CA ARG A 39 -5.53 -15.96 3.09
C ARG A 39 -5.15 -14.56 3.52
N ALA A 40 -5.55 -13.54 2.75
CA ALA A 40 -5.24 -12.15 3.04
C ALA A 40 -6.07 -11.58 4.21
N ALA A 41 -7.29 -12.09 4.43
CA ALA A 41 -8.24 -11.60 5.42
C ALA A 41 -8.03 -12.13 6.84
N GLN A 42 -7.07 -13.04 7.08
CA GLN A 42 -6.75 -13.49 8.43
C GLN A 42 -6.27 -12.33 9.30
N GLY A 43 -7.11 -11.92 10.27
CA GLY A 43 -6.87 -10.76 11.14
C GLY A 43 -7.41 -9.42 10.60
N ALA A 44 -8.09 -9.43 9.45
CA ALA A 44 -8.84 -8.30 8.95
C ALA A 44 -10.27 -8.29 9.52
N ASP A 45 -10.73 -7.12 9.94
CA ASP A 45 -12.12 -6.89 10.36
C ASP A 45 -12.92 -6.17 9.27
N LEU A 46 -12.25 -5.75 8.19
CA LEU A 46 -12.83 -4.94 7.11
C LEU A 46 -12.26 -5.34 5.75
N ALA A 47 -13.15 -5.60 4.79
CA ALA A 47 -12.80 -5.78 3.39
C ALA A 47 -13.35 -4.63 2.53
N VAL A 48 -12.45 -3.95 1.81
CA VAL A 48 -12.81 -2.98 0.78
C VAL A 48 -12.76 -3.69 -0.57
N VAL A 49 -13.94 -4.10 -1.01
CA VAL A 49 -14.13 -4.71 -2.33
C VAL A 49 -14.29 -3.61 -3.37
N ILE A 50 -13.50 -3.71 -4.44
CA ILE A 50 -13.49 -2.78 -5.56
C ILE A 50 -13.83 -3.57 -6.82
N ALA A 51 -15.01 -3.30 -7.38
CA ALA A 51 -15.52 -4.03 -8.54
C ALA A 51 -14.86 -3.55 -9.85
N ARG A 52 -14.66 -4.48 -10.79
CA ARG A 52 -14.19 -4.17 -12.15
C ARG A 52 -14.99 -3.08 -12.85
N ALA A 53 -16.31 -3.06 -12.68
CA ALA A 53 -17.17 -2.04 -13.30
C ALA A 53 -16.77 -0.61 -12.85
N ASP A 54 -16.49 -0.42 -11.56
CA ASP A 54 -16.04 0.87 -11.01
C ASP A 54 -14.63 1.24 -11.55
N ILE A 55 -13.76 0.24 -11.70
CA ILE A 55 -12.39 0.42 -12.20
C ILE A 55 -12.39 0.82 -13.67
N GLU A 56 -13.09 0.07 -14.52
CA GLU A 56 -13.12 0.29 -15.97
C GLU A 56 -13.73 1.66 -16.30
N THR A 57 -14.78 2.04 -15.59
CA THR A 57 -15.46 3.35 -15.74
C THR A 57 -14.81 4.47 -14.93
N CYS A 58 -13.78 4.17 -14.13
CA CYS A 58 -13.09 5.09 -13.23
C CYS A 58 -14.02 5.82 -12.23
N GLN A 59 -15.11 5.17 -11.81
CA GLN A 59 -16.10 5.70 -10.87
C GLN A 59 -15.60 5.55 -9.43
N VAL A 60 -14.76 6.49 -8.99
CA VAL A 60 -14.12 6.43 -7.66
C VAL A 60 -15.02 6.86 -6.50
N GLY A 61 -16.12 7.58 -6.77
CA GLY A 61 -16.93 8.24 -5.75
C GLY A 61 -17.48 7.30 -4.69
N GLY A 62 -18.02 6.14 -5.09
CA GLY A 62 -18.55 5.14 -4.15
C GLY A 62 -17.47 4.56 -3.24
N THR A 63 -16.29 4.25 -3.79
CA THR A 63 -15.15 3.74 -3.03
C THR A 63 -14.60 4.79 -2.06
N VAL A 64 -14.42 6.03 -2.52
CA VAL A 64 -13.96 7.14 -1.67
C VAL A 64 -14.95 7.42 -0.53
N ALA A 65 -16.26 7.46 -0.82
CA ALA A 65 -17.27 7.67 0.20
C ALA A 65 -17.23 6.60 1.29
N ARG A 66 -17.09 5.31 0.91
CA ARG A 66 -16.91 4.22 1.88
C ARG A 66 -15.64 4.38 2.71
N LEU A 67 -14.53 4.76 2.08
CA LEU A 67 -13.25 4.94 2.77
C LEU A 67 -13.29 6.11 3.77
N MET A 68 -13.99 7.21 3.44
CA MET A 68 -14.17 8.35 4.32
C MET A 68 -14.88 7.98 5.64
N LEU A 69 -15.88 7.08 5.59
CA LEU A 69 -16.58 6.62 6.80
C LEU A 69 -15.64 6.06 7.88
N PHE A 70 -14.47 5.53 7.50
CA PHE A 70 -13.48 5.01 8.44
C PHE A 70 -12.56 6.10 9.00
N SER A 71 -12.33 7.18 8.26
CA SER A 71 -11.43 8.28 8.65
C SER A 71 -12.13 9.47 9.28
N ASP A 72 -13.46 9.52 9.28
CA ASP A 72 -14.23 10.71 9.70
C ASP A 72 -14.40 10.85 11.22
N ASN A 73 -14.12 9.81 12.02
CA ASN A 73 -14.22 9.90 13.48
C ASN A 73 -13.24 8.96 14.22
N ALA A 74 -12.91 9.35 15.44
CA ALA A 74 -11.96 8.65 16.30
C ALA A 74 -12.31 7.17 16.50
N VAL A 75 -13.59 6.85 16.73
CA VAL A 75 -14.02 5.47 17.02
C VAL A 75 -13.66 4.54 15.86
N GLN A 76 -13.93 4.95 14.63
CA GLN A 76 -13.64 4.12 13.45
C GLN A 76 -12.13 4.06 13.14
N VAL A 77 -11.43 5.18 13.29
CA VAL A 77 -9.97 5.26 13.14
C VAL A 77 -9.30 4.25 14.08
N HIS A 78 -9.62 4.28 15.37
CA HIS A 78 -9.06 3.34 16.34
C HIS A 78 -9.50 1.90 16.09
N ARG A 79 -10.78 1.67 15.76
CA ARG A 79 -11.33 0.32 15.58
C ARG A 79 -10.70 -0.43 14.41
N PHE A 80 -10.44 0.26 13.30
CA PHE A 80 -10.00 -0.34 12.04
C PHE A 80 -8.50 -0.11 11.73
N ALA A 81 -7.75 0.46 12.68
CA ALA A 81 -6.31 0.61 12.60
C ALA A 81 -5.63 -0.75 12.31
N GLY A 82 -5.06 -0.88 11.11
CA GLY A 82 -4.38 -2.10 10.67
C GLY A 82 -5.26 -3.32 10.45
N ARG A 83 -6.54 -3.15 10.11
CA ARG A 83 -7.52 -4.25 9.97
C ARG A 83 -8.25 -4.29 8.63
N MET A 84 -7.81 -3.50 7.65
CA MET A 84 -8.40 -3.42 6.32
C MET A 84 -7.64 -4.27 5.30
N VAL A 85 -8.37 -5.05 4.53
CA VAL A 85 -7.87 -5.66 3.29
C VAL A 85 -8.56 -5.04 2.08
N VAL A 86 -7.82 -4.88 0.99
CA VAL A 86 -8.34 -4.45 -0.29
C VAL A 86 -8.41 -5.66 -1.22
N GLN A 87 -9.56 -5.83 -1.87
CA GLN A 87 -9.80 -6.86 -2.87
C GLN A 87 -10.30 -6.21 -4.16
N VAL A 88 -9.79 -6.69 -5.29
CA VAL A 88 -10.23 -6.27 -6.61
C VAL A 88 -10.95 -7.45 -7.26
N GLU A 89 -12.22 -7.25 -7.62
CA GLU A 89 -13.06 -8.32 -8.18
C GLU A 89 -13.30 -8.15 -9.68
N GLY A 90 -13.51 -9.28 -10.38
CA GLY A 90 -13.90 -9.33 -11.80
C GLY A 90 -12.73 -9.39 -12.78
N TYR A 91 -11.49 -9.52 -12.29
CA TYR A 91 -10.27 -9.65 -13.09
C TYR A 91 -9.67 -11.07 -13.07
N ASP A 92 -10.40 -12.07 -12.57
CA ASP A 92 -9.91 -13.45 -12.43
C ASP A 92 -9.49 -14.10 -13.76
N ASP A 93 -10.19 -13.75 -14.84
CA ASP A 93 -9.90 -14.23 -16.19
C ASP A 93 -8.85 -13.37 -16.92
N ASP A 94 -8.41 -12.25 -16.35
CA ASP A 94 -7.34 -11.44 -16.95
C ASP A 94 -5.98 -12.06 -16.59
N PRO A 95 -5.18 -12.51 -17.58
CA PRO A 95 -3.91 -13.15 -17.30
C PRO A 95 -2.88 -12.19 -16.68
N ARG A 96 -3.08 -10.88 -16.85
CA ARG A 96 -2.15 -9.85 -16.39
C ARG A 96 -2.28 -9.65 -14.88
N PRO A 97 -1.16 -9.47 -14.15
CA PRO A 97 -1.20 -8.91 -12.81
C PRO A 97 -1.93 -7.56 -12.77
N LEU A 98 -2.71 -7.30 -11.72
CA LEU A 98 -3.54 -6.08 -11.61
C LEU A 98 -2.76 -4.78 -11.85
N LEU A 99 -1.51 -4.71 -11.39
CA LEU A 99 -0.65 -3.53 -11.54
C LEU A 99 -0.17 -3.29 -12.99
N LEU A 100 -0.37 -4.25 -13.90
CA LEU A 100 -0.14 -4.09 -15.34
C LEU A 100 -1.43 -3.75 -16.10
N ILE A 101 -2.57 -3.66 -15.40
CA ILE A 101 -3.85 -3.24 -15.98
C ILE A 101 -3.96 -1.72 -15.81
N PRO A 102 -3.90 -0.92 -16.90
CA PRO A 102 -3.87 0.54 -16.80
C PRO A 102 -5.08 1.13 -16.08
N GLU A 103 -6.25 0.51 -16.23
CA GLU A 103 -7.50 0.90 -15.57
C GLU A 103 -7.38 0.78 -14.06
N CYS A 104 -6.82 -0.33 -13.54
CA CYS A 104 -6.56 -0.51 -12.11
C CYS A 104 -5.62 0.57 -11.58
N VAL A 105 -4.49 0.78 -12.25
CA VAL A 105 -3.49 1.79 -11.85
C VAL A 105 -4.12 3.18 -11.82
N ARG A 106 -4.88 3.54 -12.86
CA ARG A 106 -5.60 4.83 -12.95
C ARG A 106 -6.60 4.98 -11.81
N PHE A 107 -7.39 3.95 -11.54
CA PHE A 107 -8.40 3.95 -10.48
C PHE A 107 -7.77 4.16 -9.09
N PHE A 108 -6.78 3.35 -8.71
CA PHE A 108 -6.13 3.47 -7.40
C PHE A 108 -5.44 4.83 -7.21
N ARG A 109 -4.83 5.39 -8.26
CA ARG A 109 -4.26 6.75 -8.20
C ARG A 109 -5.34 7.81 -8.00
N ALA A 110 -6.49 7.67 -8.65
CA ALA A 110 -7.63 8.58 -8.51
C ALA A 110 -8.28 8.49 -7.11
N VAL A 111 -8.43 7.29 -6.55
CA VAL A 111 -8.87 7.11 -5.15
C VAL A 111 -7.84 7.74 -4.21
N ASN A 112 -6.54 7.43 -4.38
CA ASN A 112 -5.48 7.97 -3.53
C ASN A 112 -5.37 9.50 -3.55
N ALA A 113 -5.75 10.14 -4.66
CA ALA A 113 -5.80 11.59 -4.75
C ALA A 113 -6.88 12.22 -3.85
N GLN A 114 -7.93 11.47 -3.52
CA GLN A 114 -9.04 11.92 -2.68
C GLN A 114 -8.96 11.38 -1.24
N TRP A 115 -8.40 10.18 -1.07
CA TRP A 115 -8.25 9.52 0.22
C TRP A 115 -6.92 8.75 0.27
N SER A 116 -6.01 9.15 1.16
CA SER A 116 -4.61 8.67 1.16
C SER A 116 -4.18 7.98 2.46
N HIS A 117 -5.14 7.67 3.34
CA HIS A 117 -4.88 7.12 4.68
C HIS A 117 -4.58 5.61 4.70
N TRP A 118 -4.20 5.02 3.57
CA TRP A 118 -3.99 3.58 3.38
C TRP A 118 -3.17 2.95 4.51
N LEU A 119 -2.02 3.53 4.86
CA LEU A 119 -1.11 2.96 5.86
C LEU A 119 -1.71 2.91 7.27
N HIS A 120 -2.70 3.73 7.58
CA HIS A 120 -3.36 3.64 8.89
C HIS A 120 -4.24 2.39 8.97
N PHE A 121 -5.03 2.13 7.92
CA PHE A 121 -6.07 1.11 7.94
C PHE A 121 -5.61 -0.26 7.44
N LEU A 122 -4.69 -0.32 6.47
CA LEU A 122 -4.27 -1.57 5.85
C LEU A 122 -3.76 -2.57 6.89
N LEU A 123 -4.20 -3.81 6.78
CA LEU A 123 -3.59 -4.95 7.46
C LEU A 123 -2.08 -4.95 7.13
N PRO A 124 -1.18 -5.07 8.13
CA PRO A 124 0.27 -4.95 7.95
C PRO A 124 0.89 -6.19 7.29
N GLN A 125 0.27 -6.68 6.22
CA GLN A 125 0.73 -7.80 5.42
C GLN A 125 1.48 -7.30 4.17
N PRO A 126 2.55 -8.00 3.76
CA PRO A 126 3.34 -7.60 2.59
C PRO A 126 2.52 -7.39 1.32
N ASP A 127 1.55 -8.25 1.02
CA ASP A 127 0.83 -8.20 -0.25
C ASP A 127 -0.14 -7.03 -0.33
N GLN A 128 -0.82 -6.71 0.78
CA GLN A 128 -1.70 -5.53 0.89
C GLN A 128 -0.91 -4.22 0.77
N ILE A 129 0.24 -4.15 1.46
CA ILE A 129 1.13 -2.99 1.37
C ILE A 129 1.65 -2.82 -0.05
N LYS A 130 2.15 -3.90 -0.67
CA LYS A 130 2.68 -3.85 -2.02
C LYS A 130 1.60 -3.53 -3.05
N LEU A 131 0.36 -3.99 -2.87
CA LEU A 131 -0.75 -3.67 -3.77
C LEU A 131 -0.90 -2.15 -3.89
N ILE A 132 -1.02 -1.46 -2.76
CA ILE A 132 -1.14 0.00 -2.77
C ILE A 132 0.15 0.67 -3.26
N LEU A 133 1.31 0.30 -2.74
CA LEU A 133 2.56 0.97 -3.12
C LEU A 133 2.87 0.84 -4.62
N LEU A 134 2.67 -0.35 -5.20
CA LEU A 134 2.97 -0.60 -6.61
C LEU A 134 1.96 0.05 -7.56
N MET A 135 0.68 0.19 -7.16
CA MET A 135 -0.32 0.96 -7.93
C MET A 135 0.00 2.45 -8.01
N LEU A 136 0.69 2.99 -6.99
CA LEU A 136 0.99 4.42 -6.87
C LEU A 136 2.34 4.84 -7.47
N VAL A 137 3.11 3.89 -8.00
CA VAL A 137 4.39 4.14 -8.67
C VAL A 137 4.37 3.57 -10.09
N ASP A 138 5.27 4.05 -10.93
CA ASP A 138 5.45 3.52 -12.28
C ASP A 138 6.42 2.34 -12.22
N VAL A 139 5.96 1.19 -12.69
CA VAL A 139 6.71 -0.07 -12.72
C VAL A 139 6.80 -0.61 -14.14
N ASP A 140 7.90 -1.28 -14.42
CA ASP A 140 8.06 -2.13 -15.59
C ASP A 140 8.08 -3.58 -15.15
N LEU A 141 7.39 -4.44 -15.91
CA LEU A 141 7.54 -5.88 -15.78
C LEU A 141 8.98 -6.26 -16.16
N GLN A 142 9.65 -7.00 -15.28
CA GLN A 142 10.87 -7.70 -15.65
C GLN A 142 10.50 -9.10 -16.09
N GLU A 143 10.61 -9.35 -17.40
CA GLU A 143 10.60 -10.70 -17.93
C GLU A 143 11.88 -11.40 -17.48
N GLU A 144 11.77 -12.28 -16.48
CA GLU A 144 12.84 -13.22 -16.18
C GLU A 144 12.22 -14.56 -15.82
N ASP A 145 12.62 -15.58 -16.58
CA ASP A 145 12.30 -17.00 -16.46
C ASP A 145 10.84 -17.36 -16.13
N ARG A 146 10.13 -18.03 -17.05
CA ARG A 146 8.72 -18.47 -16.88
C ARG A 146 8.45 -19.35 -15.65
N ARG A 147 9.51 -19.71 -14.89
CA ARG A 147 9.48 -20.51 -13.67
C ARG A 147 9.41 -19.68 -12.38
N LEU A 148 9.58 -18.36 -12.45
CA LEU A 148 9.51 -17.47 -11.29
C LEU A 148 8.31 -16.52 -11.38
N PRO A 149 7.75 -16.08 -10.23
CA PRO A 149 6.77 -15.02 -10.20
C PRO A 149 7.28 -13.74 -10.89
N PRO A 150 6.44 -13.00 -11.63
CA PRO A 150 6.83 -11.76 -12.29
C PRO A 150 7.48 -10.77 -11.30
N GLY A 151 8.66 -10.29 -11.66
CA GLY A 151 9.35 -9.24 -10.93
C GLY A 151 8.97 -7.87 -11.47
N TYR A 152 8.92 -6.86 -10.60
CA TYR A 152 8.69 -5.48 -11.00
C TYR A 152 9.89 -4.61 -10.68
N ARG A 153 10.26 -3.78 -11.65
CA ARG A 153 11.27 -2.75 -11.48
C ARG A 153 10.60 -1.38 -11.46
N LEU A 154 10.91 -0.58 -10.45
CA LEU A 154 10.50 0.82 -10.42
C LEU A 154 11.14 1.55 -11.59
N ARG A 155 10.33 2.16 -12.45
CA ARG A 155 10.81 3.03 -13.53
C ARG A 155 11.57 4.23 -12.98
N HIS A 156 11.05 4.78 -11.87
CA HIS A 156 11.64 5.92 -11.17
C HIS A 156 11.75 5.64 -9.67
N PRO A 157 12.89 5.12 -9.17
CA PRO A 157 13.03 4.78 -7.75
C PRO A 157 12.75 5.93 -6.77
N ALA A 158 12.99 7.17 -7.19
CA ALA A 158 12.68 8.36 -6.40
C ALA A 158 11.17 8.58 -6.19
N GLN A 159 10.31 8.03 -7.06
CA GLN A 159 8.86 8.11 -6.94
C GLN A 159 8.35 7.35 -5.73
N LEU A 160 8.89 6.16 -5.45
CA LEU A 160 8.52 5.38 -4.27
C LEU A 160 8.75 6.16 -2.98
N GLY A 161 9.89 6.87 -2.87
CA GLY A 161 10.18 7.72 -1.72
C GLY A 161 9.14 8.83 -1.53
N ARG A 162 8.67 9.46 -2.62
CA ARG A 162 7.62 10.49 -2.57
C ARG A 162 6.25 9.92 -2.18
N VAL A 163 5.90 8.75 -2.71
CA VAL A 163 4.67 8.04 -2.37
C VAL A 163 4.65 7.68 -0.89
N LEU A 164 5.71 7.04 -0.40
CA LEU A 164 5.84 6.69 1.01
C LEU A 164 5.73 7.92 1.91
N GLN A 165 6.45 8.99 1.58
CA GLN A 165 6.36 10.23 2.35
C GLN A 165 4.92 10.75 2.45
N ARG A 166 4.18 10.78 1.33
CA ARG A 166 2.78 11.22 1.32
C ARG A 166 1.87 10.33 2.16
N LEU A 167 2.01 9.00 2.04
CA LEU A 167 1.18 8.05 2.78
C LEU A 167 1.45 8.12 4.30
N PHE A 168 2.73 8.21 4.70
CA PHE A 168 3.07 8.38 6.13
C PHE A 168 2.60 9.73 6.67
N MET A 169 2.70 10.81 5.90
CA MET A 169 2.13 12.11 6.32
C MET A 169 0.62 12.00 6.53
N SER A 170 -0.09 11.34 5.61
CA SER A 170 -1.53 11.13 5.71
C SER A 170 -1.94 10.28 6.92
N MET A 171 -1.17 9.25 7.24
CA MET A 171 -1.35 8.46 8.47
C MET A 171 -1.08 9.30 9.72
N ASN A 172 0.00 10.08 9.74
CA ASN A 172 0.35 10.91 10.89
C ASN A 172 -0.72 11.97 11.17
N VAL A 173 -1.37 12.52 10.14
CA VAL A 173 -2.52 13.43 10.34
C VAL A 173 -3.64 12.76 11.13
N LEU A 174 -4.00 11.51 10.83
CA LEU A 174 -5.01 10.79 11.62
C LEU A 174 -4.53 10.53 13.05
N HIS A 175 -3.25 10.20 13.21
CA HIS A 175 -2.69 9.91 14.52
C HIS A 175 -2.69 11.15 15.43
N GLU A 176 -2.33 12.31 14.88
CA GLU A 176 -2.38 13.60 15.58
C GLU A 176 -3.83 14.04 15.85
N THR A 177 -4.74 13.81 14.90
CA THR A 177 -6.14 14.26 15.03
C THR A 177 -6.92 13.45 16.07
N PHE A 178 -6.63 12.15 16.19
CA PHE A 178 -7.43 11.21 16.97
C PHE A 178 -6.64 10.52 18.09
N ASP A 179 -5.45 11.01 18.43
CA ASP A 179 -4.59 10.46 19.50
C ASP A 179 -4.30 8.96 19.34
N VAL A 180 -3.96 8.53 18.12
CA VAL A 180 -3.66 7.12 17.84
C VAL A 180 -2.30 6.73 18.47
N PRO A 181 -2.21 5.60 19.19
CA PRO A 181 -0.97 5.15 19.81
C PRO A 181 0.21 5.00 18.83
N GLU A 182 1.40 5.42 19.27
CA GLU A 182 2.64 5.34 18.47
C GLU A 182 2.98 3.91 18.05
N ALA A 183 2.66 2.91 18.88
CA ALA A 183 2.87 1.50 18.60
C ALA A 183 2.27 1.05 17.24
N HIS A 184 1.15 1.64 16.83
CA HIS A 184 0.55 1.36 15.52
C HIS A 184 1.42 1.86 14.36
N ASN A 185 1.98 3.05 14.51
CA ASN A 185 2.90 3.65 13.53
C ASN A 185 4.18 2.81 13.40
N GLU A 186 4.73 2.36 14.53
CA GLU A 186 5.92 1.51 14.57
C GLU A 186 5.68 0.17 13.87
N ALA A 187 4.54 -0.49 14.17
CA ALA A 187 4.17 -1.75 13.55
C ALA A 187 4.00 -1.60 12.03
N MET A 188 3.27 -0.59 11.56
CA MET A 188 3.11 -0.32 10.13
C MET A 188 4.43 0.03 9.45
N THR A 189 5.28 0.82 10.10
CA THR A 189 6.62 1.14 9.58
C THR A 189 7.48 -0.11 9.40
N ALA A 190 7.47 -1.01 10.39
CA ALA A 190 8.17 -2.29 10.30
C ALA A 190 7.61 -3.16 9.16
N ALA A 191 6.28 -3.21 9.00
CA ALA A 191 5.62 -3.94 7.93
C ALA A 191 5.99 -3.40 6.53
N VAL A 192 6.03 -2.08 6.35
CA VAL A 192 6.47 -1.45 5.08
C VAL A 192 7.92 -1.78 4.77
N ILE A 193 8.81 -1.74 5.77
CA ILE A 193 10.23 -2.09 5.62
C ILE A 193 10.38 -3.56 5.19
N ALA A 194 9.63 -4.46 5.83
CA ALA A 194 9.61 -5.88 5.50
C ALA A 194 9.07 -6.13 4.09
N ALA A 195 7.92 -5.51 3.75
CA ALA A 195 7.28 -5.64 2.44
C ALA A 195 8.21 -5.19 1.29
N LEU A 196 8.98 -4.12 1.51
CA LEU A 196 9.92 -3.60 0.52
C LEU A 196 11.26 -4.34 0.48
N GLY A 197 11.46 -5.39 1.28
CA GLY A 197 12.73 -6.11 1.35
C GLY A 197 13.90 -5.21 1.75
N LEU A 198 13.62 -4.14 2.52
CA LEU A 198 14.62 -3.21 3.03
C LEU A 198 15.33 -3.75 4.27
N VAL A 199 14.86 -4.88 4.81
CA VAL A 199 15.52 -5.64 5.86
C VAL A 199 16.81 -6.26 5.33
N GLY A 200 17.88 -6.07 6.08
CA GLY A 200 19.14 -6.77 5.95
C GLY A 200 20.24 -5.89 6.46
#